data_AF-A0A2M7U0F4-F1
#
_entry.id   AF-A0A2M7U0F4-F1
#
_cell.length_a   1.000
_cell.length_b   1.000
_cell.length_c   1.000
_cell.angle_alpha   90.00
_cell.angle_beta   90.00
_cell.angle_gamma   90.00
#
_symmetry.space_group_name_H-M   'P 1'
#
loop_
_entity.id
_entity.type
_entity.pdbx_description
1 polymer ?
#
loop_
_entity_poly.entity_id
_entity_poly.type
_entity_poly.pdbx_seq_one_letter_code
_entity_poly.pdbx_strand_id
1 'polypeptide(L)'
;MAEAFAKVQTTQESLNLLRDLLTPKELEEFGRRFKIAKLLETTDMSYEAIAKKMKTSTTTVTRVALWLNNGSGGYKKALGK
;
A
#
# COMPACT_ATOMS: atom_id res chain seq x y z
N MET A 1 11.97 -7.44 14.17
CA MET A 1 11.56 -6.87 12.86
C MET A 1 10.95 -5.49 13.00
N ALA A 2 9.86 -5.30 13.77
CA ALA A 2 9.23 -3.98 13.97
C ALA A 2 10.20 -2.91 14.50
N GLU A 3 11.11 -3.28 15.40
CA GLU A 3 12.15 -2.40 15.93
C GLU A 3 13.10 -1.85 14.85
N ALA A 4 13.37 -2.61 13.78
CA ALA A 4 14.22 -2.14 12.68
C ALA A 4 13.50 -1.03 11.87
N PHE A 5 12.20 -1.20 11.60
CA PHE A 5 11.39 -0.16 10.95
C PHE A 5 11.22 1.09 11.82
N ALA A 6 11.23 0.94 13.16
CA ALA A 6 11.15 2.09 14.07
C ALA A 6 12.45 2.92 14.15
N LYS A 7 13.60 2.36 13.74
CA LYS A 7 14.90 3.07 13.73
C LYS A 7 15.09 3.94 12.48
N VAL A 8 14.29 3.72 11.44
CA VAL A 8 14.32 4.47 10.20
C VAL A 8 13.58 5.80 10.41
N GLN A 9 14.24 6.92 10.16
CA GLN A 9 13.71 8.26 10.47
C GLN A 9 13.41 9.09 9.23
N THR A 10 14.03 8.77 8.09
CA THR A 10 13.83 9.50 6.85
C THR A 10 13.21 8.64 5.75
N THR A 11 12.61 9.30 4.76
CA THR A 11 12.09 8.65 3.55
C THR A 11 13.21 7.90 2.80
N GLN A 12 14.41 8.47 2.75
CA GLN A 12 15.54 7.84 2.04
C GLN A 12 16.01 6.57 2.76
N GLU A 13 16.14 6.61 4.09
CA GLU A 13 16.47 5.41 4.88
C GLU A 13 15.40 4.32 4.73
N SER A 14 14.12 4.72 4.68
CA SER A 14 13.00 3.79 4.43
C SER A 14 13.12 3.13 3.07
N LEU A 15 13.43 3.89 2.03
CA LEU A 15 13.61 3.38 0.68
C LEU A 15 14.81 2.41 0.58
N ASN A 16 15.92 2.73 1.23
CA ASN A 16 17.09 1.85 1.28
C ASN A 16 16.74 0.52 1.95
N LEU A 17 16.13 0.55 3.14
CA LEU A 17 15.74 -0.66 3.86
C LEU A 17 14.74 -1.50 3.04
N LEU A 18 13.74 -0.87 2.42
CA LEU A 18 12.78 -1.58 1.57
C LEU A 18 13.45 -2.18 0.33
N ARG A 19 14.46 -1.52 -0.25
CA ARG A 19 15.19 -2.05 -1.42
C ARG A 19 16.08 -3.23 -1.07
N ASP A 20 16.67 -3.26 0.11
CA ASP A 20 17.48 -4.38 0.61
C ASP A 20 16.61 -5.60 0.95
N LEU A 21 15.40 -5.38 1.49
CA LEU A 21 14.48 -6.44 1.88
C LEU A 21 13.66 -7.01 0.72
N LEU A 22 13.32 -6.18 -0.26
CA LEU A 22 12.36 -6.52 -1.31
C LEU A 22 13.01 -6.50 -2.69
N THR A 23 12.57 -7.41 -3.56
CA THR A 23 12.89 -7.34 -4.98
C THR A 23 12.23 -6.12 -5.64
N PRO A 24 12.74 -5.64 -6.80
CA PRO A 24 12.11 -4.55 -7.52
C PRO A 24 10.62 -4.80 -7.86
N LYS A 25 10.26 -6.06 -8.13
CA LYS A 25 8.87 -6.46 -8.41
C LYS A 25 7.98 -6.35 -7.17
N GLU A 26 8.48 -6.77 -6.01
CA GLU A 26 7.73 -6.67 -4.75
C GLU A 26 7.55 -5.21 -4.32
N LEU A 27 8.57 -4.37 -4.49
CA LEU A 27 8.46 -2.93 -4.27
C LEU A 27 7.34 -2.31 -5.12
N GLU A 28 7.30 -2.65 -6.41
CA GLU A 28 6.26 -2.18 -7.32
C GLU A 28 4.88 -2.65 -6.86
N GLU A 29 4.76 -3.93 -6.47
CA GLU A 29 3.50 -4.50 -6.01
C GLU A 29 3.02 -3.86 -4.70
N PHE A 30 3.90 -3.61 -3.75
CA PHE A 30 3.58 -2.98 -2.47
C PHE A 30 3.15 -1.52 -2.70
N GLY A 31 3.89 -0.80 -3.54
CA GLY A 31 3.52 0.54 -3.98
C GLY A 31 2.17 0.58 -4.70
N ARG A 32 1.86 -0.44 -5.51
CA ARG A 32 0.56 -0.58 -6.19
C ARG A 32 -0.56 -0.78 -5.18
N ARG A 33 -0.39 -1.67 -4.21
CA ARG A 33 -1.38 -1.89 -3.12
C ARG A 33 -1.62 -0.61 -2.32
N PHE A 34 -0.57 0.14 -1.99
CA PHE A 34 -0.70 1.41 -1.28
C PHE A 34 -1.45 2.47 -2.11
N LYS A 35 -1.16 2.58 -3.42
CA LYS A 35 -1.90 3.46 -4.33
C LYS A 35 -3.38 3.07 -4.46
N ILE A 36 -3.69 1.77 -4.49
CA ILE A 36 -5.08 1.28 -4.47
C ILE A 36 -5.76 1.72 -3.18
N ALA A 37 -5.14 1.53 -2.02
CA ALA A 37 -5.69 1.98 -0.74
C ALA A 37 -5.96 3.49 -0.73
N LYS A 38 -5.02 4.29 -1.27
CA LYS A 38 -5.22 5.74 -1.42
C LYS A 38 -6.42 6.06 -2.30
N LEU A 39 -6.56 5.44 -3.47
CA LEU A 39 -7.69 5.67 -4.37
C LEU A 39 -9.03 5.31 -3.72
N LEU A 40 -9.09 4.18 -3.03
CA LEU A 40 -10.27 3.73 -2.28
C LEU A 40 -10.67 4.73 -1.18
N GLU A 41 -9.69 5.38 -0.55
CA GLU A 41 -9.94 6.31 0.56
C GLU A 41 -10.24 7.75 0.10
N THR A 42 -9.79 8.14 -1.09
CA THR A 42 -9.89 9.53 -1.59
C THR A 42 -10.88 9.71 -2.74
N THR A 43 -11.43 8.64 -3.30
CA THR A 43 -12.33 8.72 -4.47
C THR A 43 -13.48 7.72 -4.35
N ASP A 44 -14.61 8.02 -4.98
CA ASP A 44 -15.76 7.10 -5.11
C ASP A 44 -15.66 6.17 -6.34
N MET A 45 -14.44 5.91 -6.81
CA MET A 45 -14.23 5.03 -7.97
C MET A 45 -14.68 3.58 -7.67
N SER A 46 -15.36 2.95 -8.63
CA SER A 46 -15.69 1.52 -8.51
C SER A 46 -14.43 0.64 -8.49
N TYR A 47 -14.54 -0.54 -7.89
CA TYR A 47 -13.40 -1.48 -7.78
C TYR A 47 -12.88 -1.89 -9.16
N GLU A 48 -13.75 -2.01 -10.15
CA GLU A 48 -13.39 -2.30 -11.55
C GLU A 48 -12.58 -1.17 -12.17
N ALA A 49 -13.01 0.08 -11.96
CA ALA A 49 -12.29 1.25 -12.47
C ALA A 49 -10.90 1.36 -11.84
N ILE A 50 -10.78 1.10 -10.53
CA ILE A 50 -9.49 1.08 -9.82
C ILE A 50 -8.62 -0.07 -10.35
N ALA A 51 -9.17 -1.27 -10.52
CA ALA A 51 -8.44 -2.43 -11.04
C ALA A 51 -7.86 -2.15 -12.44
N LYS A 52 -8.68 -1.58 -13.33
CA LYS A 52 -8.26 -1.16 -14.67
C LYS A 52 -7.16 -0.10 -14.62
N LYS A 53 -7.34 0.95 -13.81
CA LYS A 53 -6.35 2.04 -13.66
C LYS A 53 -5.02 1.55 -13.11
N MET A 54 -5.06 0.61 -12.17
CA MET A 54 -3.88 0.06 -11.50
C MET A 54 -3.32 -1.18 -12.20
N LYS A 55 -3.88 -1.57 -13.36
CA LYS A 55 -3.49 -2.75 -14.16
C LYS A 55 -3.39 -4.01 -13.28
N THR A 56 -4.43 -4.25 -12.48
CA THR A 56 -4.51 -5.39 -11.56
C THR A 56 -5.89 -6.04 -11.62
N SER A 57 -6.04 -7.17 -10.94
CA SER A 57 -7.34 -7.85 -10.82
C SER A 57 -8.24 -7.15 -9.79
N THR A 58 -9.55 -7.23 -10.00
CA THR A 58 -10.56 -6.80 -9.02
C THR A 58 -10.37 -7.50 -7.68
N THR A 59 -10.00 -8.79 -7.66
CA THR A 59 -9.63 -9.53 -6.44
C THR A 59 -8.53 -8.85 -5.63
N THR A 60 -7.55 -8.23 -6.30
CA THR A 60 -6.48 -7.50 -5.61
C THR A 60 -7.03 -6.22 -4.96
N VAL A 61 -7.89 -5.49 -5.67
CA VAL A 61 -8.55 -4.30 -5.12
C VAL A 61 -9.43 -4.65 -3.94
N THR A 62 -10.25 -5.70 -4.04
CA THR A 62 -11.11 -6.18 -2.95
C THR A 62 -10.31 -6.57 -1.71
N ARG A 63 -9.17 -7.26 -1.87
CA ARG A 63 -8.29 -7.60 -0.75
C ARG A 63 -7.70 -6.35 -0.09
N VAL A 64 -7.28 -5.36 -0.86
CA VAL A 64 -6.79 -4.09 -0.30
C VAL A 64 -7.90 -3.36 0.44
N ALA A 65 -9.11 -3.31 -0.12
CA ALA A 65 -10.27 -2.70 0.52
C ALA A 65 -10.64 -3.39 1.85
N LEU A 66 -10.57 -4.73 1.91
CA LEU A 66 -10.80 -5.50 3.13
C LEU A 66 -9.81 -5.08 4.24
N TRP A 67 -8.51 -5.02 3.95
CA TRP A 67 -7.50 -4.66 4.96
C TRP A 67 -7.45 -3.16 5.27
N LEU A 68 -7.86 -2.30 4.34
CA LEU A 68 -8.02 -0.87 4.59
C LEU A 68 -9.13 -0.60 5.62
N ASN A 69 -10.27 -1.30 5.50
CA ASN A 69 -11.44 -1.07 6.33
C ASN A 69 -11.45 -1.91 7.61
N ASN A 70 -11.00 -3.17 7.54
CA ASN A 70 -11.14 -4.16 8.61
C ASN A 70 -9.77 -4.66 9.13
N GLY A 71 -8.66 -4.07 8.69
CA GLY A 71 -7.33 -4.42 9.15
C GLY A 71 -6.88 -3.66 10.39
N SER A 72 -5.59 -3.74 10.69
CA SER A 72 -4.97 -3.15 11.90
C SER A 72 -4.79 -1.62 11.84
N GLY A 73 -5.49 -0.91 10.95
CA GLY A 73 -5.42 0.55 10.81
C GLY A 73 -4.15 1.13 10.18
N GLY A 74 -3.17 0.29 9.80
CA GLY A 74 -1.89 0.75 9.25
C GLY A 74 -2.02 1.61 7.98
N TYR A 75 -2.94 1.27 7.08
CA TYR A 75 -3.22 2.09 5.89
C TYR A 75 -3.76 3.48 6.26
N LYS A 76 -4.74 3.56 7.16
CA LYS A 76 -5.35 4.83 7.58
C LYS A 76 -4.31 5.76 8.20
N LYS A 77 -3.50 5.24 9.12
CA LYS A 77 -2.39 5.98 9.74
C LYS A 77 -1.40 6.50 8.70
N ALA A 78 -0.98 5.66 7.76
CA ALA A 78 -0.04 6.05 6.71
C ALA A 78 -0.64 7.03 5.68
N LEU A 79 -1.96 7.06 5.53
CA LEU A 79 -2.69 8.02 4.70
C LEU A 79 -3.02 9.33 5.45
N GLY A 80 -2.70 9.43 6.74
CA GLY A 80 -2.94 10.63 7.56
C GLY A 80 -4.35 10.73 8.15
N LYS A 81 -5.03 9.61 8.35
CA LYS A 81 -6.33 9.51 9.04
C LYS A 81 -6.20 8.82 10.40
#